data_AF-A0A945Q3W4-F1
#
_entry.id   AF-A0A945Q3W4-F1
#
_cell.length_a   1.000
_cell.length_b   1.000
_cell.length_c   1.000
_cell.angle_alpha   90.00
_cell.angle_beta   90.00
_cell.angle_gamma   90.00
#
_symmetry.space_group_name_H-M   'P 1'
#
loop_
_entity.id
_entity.type
_entity.pdbx_description
1 polymer ?
#
loop_
_entity_poly.entity_id
_entity_poly.type
_entity_poly.pdbx_seq_one_letter_code
_entity_poly.pdbx_strand_id
1 'polypeptide(L)'
;MNFFLTDIPERTKKPRENGLTMMMDKGLSINDTKNFIDMCGPHADIVKLGFGTSAISPHIETKIKLYQEAGLMVYLGGTLFEAFVIRGMYEDYKKLLRKWNLNMCEVSDGSTEMNHIEKCNYIKDLSKEFRVVSEVGSKDEKKLIAPYRWIELMQKELEAGSWKVIAEAREGGNVGIFNKGGDVRSDLIDEILTKIPNDKILWEAPRKPQQVWFIKLLG
;
A
#
# COMPACT_ATOMS: atom_id res chain seq x y z
N MET A 1 -8.54 -11.12 22.61
CA MET A 1 -9.98 -11.30 22.83
C MET A 1 -10.24 -11.16 24.32
N ASN A 2 -11.40 -10.65 24.71
CA ASN A 2 -11.76 -10.50 26.13
C ASN A 2 -12.38 -11.77 26.74
N PHE A 3 -12.37 -12.86 25.96
CA PHE A 3 -12.89 -14.18 26.30
C PHE A 3 -12.12 -15.24 25.50
N PHE A 4 -12.25 -16.51 25.91
CA PHE A 4 -11.63 -17.66 25.25
C PHE A 4 -12.60 -18.30 24.26
N LEU A 5 -12.11 -18.63 23.07
CA LEU A 5 -12.80 -19.42 22.06
C LEU A 5 -11.82 -20.44 21.49
N THR A 6 -12.27 -21.69 21.31
CA THR A 6 -11.53 -22.72 20.58
C THR A 6 -11.67 -22.52 19.08
N ASP A 7 -10.80 -23.15 18.29
CA ASP A 7 -10.92 -23.25 16.83
C ASP A 7 -10.90 -21.91 16.08
N ILE A 8 -10.21 -20.91 16.64
CA ILE A 8 -9.93 -19.64 15.94
C ILE A 8 -8.60 -19.74 15.17
N PRO A 9 -8.55 -19.28 13.91
CA PRO A 9 -7.32 -19.24 13.14
C PRO A 9 -6.20 -18.47 13.87
N GLU A 10 -4.99 -19.03 13.85
CA GLU A 10 -3.83 -18.33 14.37
C GLU A 10 -3.52 -17.09 13.55
N ARG A 11 -3.17 -15.99 14.22
CA ARG A 11 -2.77 -14.74 13.58
C ARG A 11 -1.38 -14.35 14.05
N THR A 12 -0.59 -13.81 13.13
CA THR A 12 0.71 -13.21 13.42
C THR A 12 0.58 -12.07 14.45
N LYS A 13 1.60 -11.95 15.31
CA LYS A 13 1.71 -10.90 16.33
C LYS A 13 2.52 -9.72 15.80
N LYS A 14 2.30 -8.53 16.35
CA LYS A 14 3.11 -7.35 16.03
C LYS A 14 4.56 -7.48 16.58
N PRO A 15 5.58 -6.93 15.89
CA PRO A 15 5.52 -6.37 14.53
C PRO A 15 5.29 -7.47 13.49
N ARG A 16 4.30 -7.28 12.62
CA ARG A 16 3.91 -8.29 11.62
C ARG A 16 4.73 -8.10 10.35
N GLU A 17 5.16 -9.20 9.77
CA GLU A 17 5.68 -9.24 8.39
C GLU A 17 4.70 -9.93 7.43
N ASN A 18 3.70 -10.66 7.96
CA ASN A 18 2.65 -11.40 7.24
C ASN A 18 1.28 -11.18 7.88
N GLY A 19 0.20 -11.34 7.11
CA GLY A 19 -1.16 -11.06 7.57
C GLY A 19 -1.37 -9.58 7.92
N LEU A 20 -0.75 -8.71 7.11
CA LEU A 20 -0.72 -7.27 7.31
C LEU A 20 -2.08 -6.64 7.02
N THR A 21 -2.44 -5.63 7.81
CA THR A 21 -3.57 -4.76 7.52
C THR A 21 -3.07 -3.35 7.22
N MET A 22 -3.27 -2.93 5.97
CA MET A 22 -3.03 -1.57 5.52
C MET A 22 -4.35 -0.80 5.49
N MET A 23 -4.45 0.27 6.28
CA MET A 23 -5.60 1.17 6.32
C MET A 23 -5.31 2.41 5.47
N MET A 24 -6.27 2.85 4.65
CA MET A 24 -6.17 4.12 3.93
C MET A 24 -6.90 5.23 4.67
N ASP A 25 -6.13 6.19 5.18
CA ASP A 25 -6.64 7.41 5.78
C ASP A 25 -6.89 8.44 4.66
N LYS A 26 -8.18 8.72 4.42
CA LYS A 26 -8.64 9.65 3.37
C LYS A 26 -8.88 11.07 3.88
N GLY A 27 -8.43 11.40 5.09
CA GLY A 27 -8.71 12.69 5.73
C GLY A 27 -9.44 12.55 7.07
N LEU A 28 -9.12 11.52 7.86
CA LEU A 28 -9.60 11.42 9.23
C LEU A 28 -9.17 12.66 10.03
N SER A 29 -10.08 13.13 10.89
CA SER A 29 -9.74 14.15 11.88
C SER A 29 -8.77 13.60 12.93
N ILE A 30 -8.20 14.48 13.75
CA ILE A 30 -7.35 14.06 14.88
C ILE A 30 -8.13 13.17 15.86
N ASN A 31 -9.41 13.45 16.10
CA ASN A 31 -10.21 12.64 17.02
C ASN A 31 -10.58 11.29 16.40
N ASP A 32 -10.92 11.25 15.11
CA ASP A 32 -11.18 9.98 14.42
C ASP A 32 -9.92 9.12 14.34
N THR A 33 -8.75 9.76 14.17
CA THR A 33 -7.44 9.08 14.22
C THR A 33 -7.24 8.42 15.58
N LYS A 34 -7.49 9.14 16.68
CA LYS A 34 -7.39 8.59 18.04
C LYS A 34 -8.37 7.44 18.27
N ASN A 35 -9.63 7.60 17.84
CA ASN A 35 -10.66 6.57 17.95
C ASN A 35 -10.28 5.32 17.14
N PHE A 36 -9.72 5.51 15.93
CA PHE A 36 -9.21 4.42 15.12
C PHE A 36 -8.04 3.70 15.80
N ILE A 37 -7.06 4.45 16.34
CA ILE A 37 -5.92 3.85 17.03
C ILE A 37 -6.37 3.04 18.25
N ASP A 38 -7.27 3.59 19.05
CA ASP A 38 -7.80 2.93 20.25
C ASP A 38 -8.46 1.58 19.92
N MET A 39 -9.37 1.57 18.95
CA MET A 39 -10.15 0.37 18.60
C MET A 39 -9.41 -0.59 17.67
N CYS A 40 -8.74 -0.06 16.65
CA CYS A 40 -8.19 -0.83 15.53
C CYS A 40 -6.66 -0.93 15.55
N GLY A 41 -5.97 -0.16 16.40
CA GLY A 41 -4.51 -0.17 16.50
C GLY A 41 -3.89 -1.56 16.68
N PRO A 42 -4.42 -2.46 17.51
CA PRO A 42 -3.92 -3.85 17.60
C PRO A 42 -4.04 -4.66 16.31
N HIS A 43 -4.92 -4.25 15.40
CA HIS A 43 -5.32 -4.99 14.19
C HIS A 43 -4.83 -4.37 12.89
N ALA A 44 -4.35 -3.12 12.90
CA ALA A 44 -3.74 -2.42 11.77
C ALA A 44 -2.21 -2.43 11.89
N ASP A 45 -1.50 -2.34 10.77
CA ASP A 45 -0.03 -2.35 10.74
C ASP A 45 0.52 -1.15 9.97
N ILE A 46 -0.15 -0.78 8.88
CA ILE A 46 0.27 0.28 7.95
C ILE A 46 -0.88 1.27 7.75
N VAL A 47 -0.55 2.56 7.65
CA VAL A 47 -1.47 3.64 7.27
C VAL A 47 -0.96 4.35 6.03
N LYS A 48 -1.74 4.25 4.94
CA LYS A 48 -1.57 5.08 3.74
C LYS A 48 -2.32 6.39 3.93
N LEU A 49 -1.63 7.52 3.95
CA LEU A 49 -2.27 8.84 3.82
C LEU A 49 -2.65 9.02 2.34
N GLY A 50 -3.93 8.81 2.03
CA GLY A 50 -4.40 8.55 0.67
C GLY A 50 -4.05 9.66 -0.33
N PHE A 51 -3.62 9.26 -1.52
CA PHE A 51 -3.37 10.14 -2.67
C PHE A 51 -2.43 11.31 -2.32
N GLY A 52 -2.95 12.55 -2.29
CA GLY A 52 -2.26 13.76 -1.83
C GLY A 52 -2.94 14.43 -0.64
N THR A 53 -3.75 13.70 0.14
CA THR A 53 -4.49 14.25 1.28
C THR A 53 -3.58 14.89 2.33
N SER A 54 -2.36 14.39 2.50
CA SER A 54 -1.35 14.95 3.41
C SER A 54 -0.95 16.39 3.05
N ALA A 55 -1.08 16.79 1.78
CA ALA A 55 -0.77 18.16 1.33
C ALA A 55 -1.81 19.19 1.79
N ILE A 56 -3.04 18.75 2.09
CA ILE A 56 -4.16 19.64 2.45
C ILE A 56 -4.70 19.38 3.87
N SER A 57 -4.29 18.29 4.51
CA SER A 57 -4.76 17.93 5.85
C SER A 57 -4.22 18.91 6.89
N PRO A 58 -5.10 19.64 7.63
CA PRO A 58 -4.64 20.45 8.74
C PRO A 58 -4.00 19.56 9.81
N HIS A 59 -2.93 20.04 10.45
CA HIS A 59 -2.23 19.32 11.52
C HIS A 59 -1.66 17.95 11.12
N ILE A 60 -1.27 17.77 9.86
CA ILE A 60 -0.75 16.50 9.34
C ILE A 60 0.41 15.92 10.17
N GLU A 61 1.31 16.78 10.67
CA GLU A 61 2.44 16.35 11.50
C GLU A 61 1.97 15.73 12.82
N THR A 62 0.93 16.28 13.45
CA THR A 62 0.30 15.71 14.65
C THR A 62 -0.32 14.36 14.33
N LYS A 63 -1.01 14.24 13.20
CA LYS A 63 -1.64 12.99 12.78
C LYS A 63 -0.62 11.88 12.52
N ILE A 64 0.47 12.21 11.82
CA ILE A 64 1.59 11.29 11.58
C ILE A 64 2.18 10.80 12.90
N LYS A 65 2.45 11.72 13.85
CA LYS A 65 2.98 11.38 15.17
C LYS A 65 2.07 10.42 15.94
N LEU A 66 0.75 10.65 15.94
CA LEU A 66 -0.20 9.75 16.62
C LEU A 66 -0.12 8.31 16.09
N TYR A 67 -0.08 8.14 14.77
CA TYR A 67 0.07 6.81 14.18
C TYR A 67 1.44 6.17 14.51
N GLN A 68 2.53 6.95 14.48
CA GLN A 68 3.87 6.49 14.83
C GLN A 68 3.98 6.07 16.30
N GLU A 69 3.43 6.87 17.22
CA GLU A 69 3.37 6.58 18.66
C GLU A 69 2.54 5.31 18.95
N ALA A 70 1.53 5.04 18.12
CA ALA A 70 0.76 3.78 18.16
C ALA A 70 1.50 2.57 17.56
N GLY A 71 2.75 2.74 17.09
CA GLY A 71 3.55 1.69 16.46
C GLY A 71 3.05 1.28 15.08
N LEU A 72 2.34 2.17 14.36
CA LEU A 72 1.90 1.96 12.99
C LEU A 72 2.92 2.55 12.01
N MET A 73 3.20 1.81 10.94
CA MET A 73 3.95 2.37 9.82
C MET A 73 3.05 3.35 9.05
N VAL A 74 3.58 4.51 8.70
CA VAL A 74 2.82 5.53 7.96
C VAL A 74 3.59 5.91 6.73
N TYR A 75 2.88 6.12 5.62
CA TYR A 75 3.48 6.63 4.40
C TYR A 75 2.51 7.52 3.63
N LEU A 76 3.07 8.33 2.71
CA LEU A 76 2.31 9.21 1.84
C LEU A 76 1.90 8.48 0.56
N GLY A 77 0.65 8.60 0.11
CA GLY A 77 0.18 7.94 -1.11
C GLY A 77 1.08 8.22 -2.32
N GLY A 78 1.27 7.22 -3.17
CA GLY A 78 2.18 7.26 -4.30
C GLY A 78 1.78 8.29 -5.35
N THR A 79 0.50 8.66 -5.43
CA THR A 79 0.05 9.78 -6.27
C THR A 79 0.70 11.11 -5.86
N LEU A 80 1.01 11.31 -4.57
CA LEU A 80 1.79 12.47 -4.14
C LEU A 80 3.24 12.36 -4.59
N PHE A 81 3.86 11.18 -4.48
CA PHE A 81 5.19 10.93 -5.03
C PHE A 81 5.25 11.26 -6.53
N GLU A 82 4.30 10.75 -7.32
CA GLU A 82 4.16 11.04 -8.75
C GLU A 82 4.06 12.56 -9.01
N ALA A 83 3.31 13.28 -8.17
CA ALA A 83 3.17 14.73 -8.28
C ALA A 83 4.49 15.50 -8.03
N PHE A 84 5.35 15.03 -7.13
CA PHE A 84 6.69 15.60 -6.93
C PHE A 84 7.61 15.26 -8.11
N VAL A 85 7.62 14.00 -8.56
CA VAL A 85 8.51 13.54 -9.64
C VAL A 85 8.24 14.27 -10.95
N ILE A 86 6.98 14.38 -11.36
CA ILE A 86 6.63 15.06 -12.63
C ILE A 86 7.00 16.56 -12.63
N ARG A 87 7.27 17.14 -11.46
CA ARG A 87 7.71 18.53 -11.27
C ARG A 87 9.23 18.67 -11.10
N GLY A 88 9.99 17.58 -11.21
CA GLY A 88 11.43 17.56 -10.93
C GLY A 88 11.77 17.79 -9.45
N MET A 89 10.83 17.55 -8.55
CA MET A 89 10.94 17.83 -7.11
C MET A 89 11.24 16.57 -6.29
N TYR A 90 11.88 15.56 -6.87
CA TYR A 90 12.17 14.29 -6.19
C TYR A 90 12.99 14.48 -4.88
N GLU A 91 13.99 15.36 -4.89
CA GLU A 91 14.76 15.65 -3.67
C GLU A 91 13.93 16.35 -2.58
N ASP A 92 12.95 17.19 -2.97
CA ASP A 92 12.06 17.81 -2.00
C ASP A 92 11.08 16.80 -1.39
N TYR A 93 10.69 15.77 -2.15
CA TYR A 93 9.93 14.64 -1.61
C TYR A 93 10.74 13.92 -0.52
N LYS A 94 12.02 13.62 -0.75
CA LYS A 94 12.89 13.00 0.28
C LYS A 94 13.05 13.90 1.51
N LYS A 95 13.25 15.20 1.32
CA LYS A 95 13.29 16.17 2.44
C LYS A 95 11.99 16.17 3.23
N LEU A 96 10.84 16.06 2.56
CA LEU A 96 9.54 15.99 3.23
C LEU A 96 9.40 14.73 4.08
N LEU A 97 9.79 13.56 3.55
CA LEU A 97 9.78 12.30 4.31
C LEU A 97 10.64 12.41 5.57
N ARG A 98 11.86 12.96 5.45
CA ARG A 98 12.76 13.21 6.60
C ARG A 98 12.18 14.20 7.59
N LYS A 99 11.61 15.31 7.11
CA LYS A 99 10.98 16.35 7.95
C LYS A 99 9.89 15.75 8.84
N TRP A 100 9.11 14.82 8.29
CA TRP A 100 8.02 14.14 9.02
C TRP A 100 8.44 12.83 9.68
N ASN A 101 9.74 12.52 9.69
CA ASN A 101 10.32 11.31 10.28
C ASN A 101 9.61 10.03 9.79
N LEU A 102 9.26 9.98 8.50
CA LEU A 102 8.64 8.83 7.87
C LEU A 102 9.71 7.83 7.47
N ASN A 103 9.57 6.58 7.91
CA ASN A 103 10.49 5.49 7.59
C ASN A 103 10.00 4.63 6.41
N MET A 104 8.87 5.00 5.79
CA MET A 104 8.22 4.25 4.74
C MET A 104 7.68 5.20 3.66
N CYS A 105 7.72 4.78 2.40
CA CYS A 105 7.19 5.53 1.26
C CYS A 105 6.57 4.62 0.19
N GLU A 106 5.66 5.17 -0.61
CA GLU A 106 5.08 4.49 -1.78
C GLU A 106 5.64 5.06 -3.08
N VAL A 107 6.01 4.18 -4.02
CA VAL A 107 6.41 4.53 -5.39
C VAL A 107 5.40 3.94 -6.37
N SER A 108 4.68 4.81 -7.08
CA SER A 108 3.68 4.44 -8.07
C SER A 108 3.87 5.21 -9.39
N ASP A 109 3.17 4.78 -10.42
CA ASP A 109 3.11 5.37 -11.77
C ASP A 109 1.68 5.25 -12.34
N GLY A 110 0.67 5.27 -11.45
CA GLY A 110 -0.72 5.03 -11.83
C GLY A 110 -1.43 6.25 -12.40
N SER A 111 -0.94 7.46 -12.11
CA SER A 111 -1.54 8.74 -12.53
C SER A 111 -0.69 9.52 -13.53
N THR A 112 0.57 9.13 -13.71
CA THR A 112 1.55 9.74 -14.61
C THR A 112 2.22 8.64 -15.43
N GLU A 113 2.53 8.91 -16.70
CA GLU A 113 3.30 7.96 -17.50
C GLU A 113 4.77 8.05 -17.11
N MET A 114 5.26 7.03 -16.40
CA MET A 114 6.67 6.89 -16.01
C MET A 114 7.26 5.67 -16.70
N ASN A 115 8.50 5.79 -17.16
CA ASN A 115 9.21 4.61 -17.65
C ASN A 115 9.49 3.66 -16.47
N HIS A 116 9.18 2.37 -16.61
CA HIS A 116 9.35 1.42 -15.51
C HIS A 116 10.82 1.29 -15.02
N ILE A 117 11.81 1.49 -15.89
CA ILE A 117 13.23 1.51 -15.48
C ILE A 117 13.48 2.72 -14.58
N GLU A 118 12.89 3.87 -14.89
CA GLU A 118 12.97 5.07 -14.06
C GLU A 118 12.30 4.85 -12.69
N LYS A 119 11.11 4.22 -12.68
CA LYS A 119 10.44 3.81 -11.45
C LYS A 119 11.33 2.91 -10.58
N CYS A 120 11.96 1.90 -11.17
CA CYS A 120 12.92 1.03 -10.50
C CYS A 120 14.14 1.80 -9.95
N ASN A 121 14.61 2.84 -10.65
CA ASN A 121 15.69 3.69 -10.16
C ASN A 121 15.26 4.49 -8.92
N TYR A 122 14.03 5.02 -8.88
CA TYR A 122 13.49 5.67 -7.69
C TYR A 122 13.35 4.69 -6.52
N ILE A 123 12.82 3.48 -6.76
CA ILE A 123 12.73 2.42 -5.73
C ILE A 123 14.11 2.10 -5.16
N LYS A 124 15.10 1.91 -6.04
CA LYS A 124 16.49 1.60 -5.65
C LYS A 124 17.15 2.73 -4.87
N ASP A 125 16.84 3.98 -5.17
CA ASP A 125 17.38 5.10 -4.42
C ASP A 125 16.70 5.27 -3.06
N LEU A 126 15.36 5.22 -3.02
CA LEU A 126 14.57 5.37 -1.79
C LEU A 126 14.82 4.23 -0.81
N SER A 127 15.00 2.99 -1.29
CA SER A 127 15.23 1.81 -0.45
C SER A 127 16.52 1.85 0.38
N LYS A 128 17.45 2.77 0.05
CA LYS A 128 18.65 3.00 0.86
C LYS A 128 18.35 3.67 2.21
N GLU A 129 17.20 4.34 2.33
CA GLU A 129 16.84 5.17 3.49
C GLU A 129 15.44 4.84 4.05
N PHE A 130 14.51 4.39 3.20
CA PHE A 130 13.12 4.15 3.55
C PHE A 130 12.70 2.72 3.22
N ARG A 131 11.73 2.18 3.95
CA ARG A 131 11.00 0.98 3.58
C ARG A 131 10.07 1.33 2.40
N VAL A 132 10.40 0.86 1.20
CA VAL A 132 9.62 1.16 -0.01
C VAL A 132 8.52 0.13 -0.20
N VAL A 133 7.30 0.59 -0.41
CA VAL A 133 6.28 -0.20 -1.12
C VAL A 133 6.13 0.39 -2.52
N SER A 134 6.07 -0.46 -3.53
CA SER A 134 5.76 -0.02 -4.88
C SER A 134 4.39 -0.52 -5.28
N GLU A 135 3.75 0.08 -6.28
CA GLU A 135 2.40 -0.27 -6.71
C GLU A 135 2.41 -0.68 -8.17
N VAL A 136 2.00 -1.91 -8.50
CA VAL A 136 1.83 -2.37 -9.88
C VAL A 136 0.35 -2.37 -10.22
N GLY A 137 0.03 -1.81 -11.38
CA GLY A 137 -1.30 -1.84 -11.98
C GLY A 137 -1.58 -0.59 -12.81
N SER A 138 -2.85 -0.38 -13.15
CA SER A 138 -3.29 0.78 -13.91
C SER A 138 -4.54 1.36 -13.28
N LYS A 139 -4.58 2.68 -13.11
CA LYS A 139 -5.77 3.41 -12.65
C LYS A 139 -6.82 3.62 -13.75
N ASP A 140 -6.47 3.30 -15.00
CA ASP A 140 -7.35 3.33 -16.16
C ASP A 140 -8.06 1.97 -16.33
N GLU A 141 -9.39 1.98 -16.19
CA GLU A 141 -10.29 0.84 -16.42
C GLU A 141 -10.12 0.19 -17.79
N LYS A 142 -9.59 0.92 -18.79
CA LYS A 142 -9.40 0.43 -20.17
C LYS A 142 -8.05 -0.24 -20.39
N LYS A 143 -7.06 -0.03 -19.52
CA LYS A 143 -5.72 -0.60 -19.65
C LYS A 143 -5.66 -1.96 -18.95
N LEU A 144 -5.88 -3.03 -19.70
CA LEU A 144 -5.68 -4.41 -19.24
C LEU A 144 -4.21 -4.80 -19.41
N ILE A 145 -3.50 -4.93 -18.30
CA ILE A 145 -2.13 -5.47 -18.27
C ILE A 145 -2.24 -7.01 -18.22
N ALA A 146 -1.52 -7.69 -19.12
CA ALA A 146 -1.48 -9.14 -19.17
C ALA A 146 -0.75 -9.75 -17.93
N PRO A 147 -1.12 -10.96 -17.47
CA PRO A 147 -0.54 -11.57 -16.26
C PRO A 147 1.00 -11.65 -16.27
N TYR A 148 1.59 -12.06 -17.39
CA TYR A 148 3.06 -12.16 -17.50
C TYR A 148 3.76 -10.80 -17.30
N ARG A 149 3.12 -9.69 -17.70
CA ARG A 149 3.65 -8.34 -17.47
C ARG A 149 3.51 -7.93 -16.02
N TRP A 150 2.39 -8.25 -15.35
CA TRP A 150 2.27 -8.02 -13.91
C TRP A 150 3.42 -8.68 -13.15
N ILE A 151 3.66 -9.96 -13.41
CA ILE A 151 4.74 -10.73 -12.79
C ILE A 151 6.08 -10.07 -13.06
N GLU A 152 6.39 -9.74 -14.31
CA GLU A 152 7.66 -9.11 -14.69
C GLU A 152 7.89 -7.77 -13.96
N LEU A 153 6.86 -6.91 -13.89
CA LEU A 153 6.95 -5.61 -13.21
C LEU A 153 7.17 -5.82 -11.70
N MET A 154 6.36 -6.67 -11.06
CA MET A 154 6.48 -6.98 -9.63
C MET A 154 7.87 -7.54 -9.29
N GLN A 155 8.41 -8.46 -10.11
CA GLN A 155 9.75 -9.01 -9.91
C GLN A 155 10.82 -7.92 -9.95
N LYS A 156 10.78 -7.08 -10.99
CA LYS A 156 11.75 -5.99 -11.17
C LYS A 156 11.68 -4.96 -10.04
N GLU A 157 10.48 -4.64 -9.55
CA GLU A 157 10.32 -3.71 -8.42
C GLU A 157 10.83 -4.31 -7.10
N LEU A 158 10.59 -5.59 -6.86
CA LEU A 158 11.18 -6.32 -5.72
C LEU A 158 12.72 -6.36 -5.82
N GLU A 159 13.27 -6.67 -6.99
CA GLU A 159 14.71 -6.66 -7.26
C GLU A 159 15.33 -5.26 -7.09
N ALA A 160 14.58 -4.21 -7.42
CA ALA A 160 15.00 -2.83 -7.25
C ALA A 160 15.06 -2.41 -5.76
N GLY A 161 14.41 -3.13 -4.85
CA GLY A 161 14.47 -2.90 -3.41
C GLY A 161 13.13 -2.63 -2.73
N SER A 162 12.00 -2.83 -3.41
CA SER A 162 10.69 -2.80 -2.74
C SER A 162 10.61 -3.87 -1.65
N TRP A 163 10.20 -3.46 -0.44
CA TRP A 163 9.92 -4.39 0.66
C TRP A 163 8.75 -5.30 0.30
N LYS A 164 7.68 -4.71 -0.26
CA LYS A 164 6.50 -5.38 -0.81
C LYS A 164 5.98 -4.61 -2.02
N VAL A 165 5.25 -5.31 -2.88
CA VAL A 165 4.55 -4.70 -4.02
C VAL A 165 3.05 -4.73 -3.77
N ILE A 166 2.41 -3.59 -3.93
CA ILE A 166 0.97 -3.40 -3.88
C ILE A 166 0.39 -3.85 -5.22
N ALA A 167 -0.63 -4.72 -5.17
CA ALA A 167 -1.43 -5.04 -6.34
C ALA A 167 -2.63 -4.08 -6.40
N GLU A 168 -2.58 -3.13 -7.34
CA GLU A 168 -3.50 -1.99 -7.42
C GLU A 168 -4.95 -2.42 -7.68
N ALA A 169 -5.86 -1.78 -6.95
CA ALA A 169 -7.30 -1.92 -7.11
C ALA A 169 -8.06 -0.59 -7.08
N ARG A 170 -7.36 0.50 -6.72
CA ARG A 170 -7.91 1.79 -6.28
C ARG A 170 -8.83 1.64 -5.09
N GLU A 171 -9.23 2.78 -4.52
CA GLU A 171 -10.28 2.84 -3.50
C GLU A 171 -11.59 2.17 -3.93
N GLY A 172 -11.93 2.28 -5.22
CA GLY A 172 -13.16 1.75 -5.77
C GLY A 172 -13.19 0.22 -5.81
N GLY A 173 -12.03 -0.45 -5.80
CA GLY A 173 -11.93 -1.89 -5.92
C GLY A 173 -12.53 -2.40 -7.23
N ASN A 174 -12.30 -1.70 -8.33
CA ASN A 174 -12.97 -1.96 -9.62
C ASN A 174 -12.00 -1.85 -10.82
N VAL A 175 -10.69 -1.86 -10.56
CA VAL A 175 -9.62 -1.86 -11.56
C VAL A 175 -8.53 -2.84 -11.17
N GLY A 176 -7.53 -2.99 -12.06
CA GLY A 176 -6.32 -3.77 -11.79
C GLY A 176 -6.64 -5.25 -11.56
N ILE A 177 -6.49 -5.71 -10.31
CA ILE A 177 -6.80 -7.09 -9.90
C ILE A 177 -8.30 -7.39 -9.79
N PHE A 178 -9.16 -6.38 -9.94
CA PHE A 178 -10.60 -6.54 -10.04
C PHE A 178 -11.13 -6.11 -11.40
N ASN A 179 -12.26 -6.70 -11.79
CA ASN A 179 -13.06 -6.24 -12.92
C ASN A 179 -13.89 -5.02 -12.53
N LYS A 180 -14.54 -4.36 -13.51
CA LYS A 180 -15.38 -3.17 -13.31
C LYS A 180 -16.51 -3.38 -12.27
N GLY A 181 -17.04 -4.60 -12.16
CA GLY A 181 -18.04 -4.97 -11.14
C GLY A 181 -17.49 -5.07 -9.72
N GLY A 182 -16.17 -5.17 -9.58
CA GLY A 182 -15.46 -5.47 -8.34
C GLY A 182 -15.19 -6.96 -8.11
N ASP A 183 -15.56 -7.80 -9.08
CA ASP A 183 -15.26 -9.23 -9.08
C ASP A 183 -13.77 -9.46 -9.22
N VAL A 184 -13.27 -10.45 -8.49
CA VAL A 184 -11.86 -10.81 -8.46
C VAL A 184 -11.44 -11.42 -9.78
N ARG A 185 -10.30 -10.98 -10.33
CA ARG A 185 -9.64 -11.64 -11.46
C ARG A 185 -8.82 -12.82 -10.95
N SER A 186 -9.49 -13.90 -10.56
CA SER A 186 -8.86 -15.09 -9.95
C SER A 186 -7.68 -15.60 -10.77
N ASP A 187 -7.85 -15.74 -12.09
CA ASP A 187 -6.82 -16.29 -12.97
C ASP A 187 -5.53 -15.43 -12.97
N LEU A 188 -5.67 -14.10 -12.88
CA LEU A 188 -4.52 -13.20 -12.76
C LEU A 188 -3.82 -13.40 -11.41
N ILE A 189 -4.58 -13.51 -10.33
CA ILE A 189 -4.02 -13.65 -8.98
C ILE A 189 -3.32 -15.00 -8.83
N ASP A 190 -3.93 -16.07 -9.32
CA ASP A 190 -3.33 -17.41 -9.32
C ASP A 190 -2.01 -17.42 -10.09
N GLU A 191 -1.97 -16.81 -11.28
CA GLU A 191 -0.74 -16.65 -12.06
C GLU A 191 0.34 -15.87 -11.30
N ILE A 192 -0.02 -14.75 -10.67
CA ILE A 192 0.92 -13.95 -9.85
C ILE A 192 1.48 -14.81 -8.71
N LEU A 193 0.63 -15.54 -7.98
CA LEU A 193 1.02 -16.37 -6.84
C LEU A 193 1.91 -17.55 -7.23
N THR A 194 1.93 -17.96 -8.51
CA THR A 194 2.88 -18.99 -8.98
C THR A 194 4.33 -18.49 -9.06
N LYS A 195 4.56 -17.18 -9.12
CA LYS A 195 5.88 -16.57 -9.34
C LYS A 195 6.30 -15.59 -8.25
N ILE A 196 5.35 -14.93 -7.59
CA ILE A 196 5.60 -13.94 -6.55
C ILE A 196 5.10 -14.50 -5.21
N PRO A 197 5.98 -14.64 -4.22
CA PRO A 197 5.57 -15.08 -2.88
C PRO A 197 4.51 -14.15 -2.29
N ASN A 198 3.45 -14.70 -1.69
CA ASN A 198 2.36 -13.91 -1.13
C ASN A 198 2.82 -12.93 -0.04
N ASP A 199 3.82 -13.32 0.75
CA ASP A 199 4.44 -12.46 1.76
C ASP A 199 5.21 -11.26 1.17
N LYS A 200 5.35 -11.18 -0.16
CA LYS A 200 5.91 -10.00 -0.85
C LYS A 200 4.84 -9.10 -1.45
N ILE A 201 3.55 -9.43 -1.30
CA ILE A 201 2.45 -8.70 -1.92
C ILE A 201 1.57 -8.04 -0.84
N LEU A 202 1.12 -6.82 -1.13
CA LEU A 202 0.02 -6.17 -0.41
C LEU A 202 -1.17 -6.08 -1.37
N TRP A 203 -2.21 -6.87 -1.12
CA TRP A 203 -3.40 -6.87 -1.95
C TRP A 203 -4.34 -5.73 -1.53
N GLU A 204 -4.63 -4.81 -2.45
CA GLU A 204 -5.71 -3.86 -2.19
C GLU A 204 -7.07 -4.59 -2.24
N ALA A 205 -7.84 -4.50 -1.16
CA ALA A 205 -9.16 -5.13 -1.05
C ALA A 205 -10.13 -4.20 -0.32
N PRO A 206 -10.55 -3.08 -0.95
CA PRO A 206 -11.37 -2.07 -0.28
C PRO A 206 -12.80 -2.55 0.02
N ARG A 207 -13.31 -3.56 -0.70
CA ARG A 207 -14.68 -4.09 -0.50
C ARG A 207 -14.68 -5.37 0.33
N LYS A 208 -15.68 -5.52 1.21
CA LYS A 208 -15.84 -6.72 2.05
C LYS A 208 -15.80 -8.05 1.26
N PRO A 209 -16.49 -8.21 0.10
CA PRO A 209 -16.40 -9.47 -0.67
C PRO A 209 -14.98 -9.79 -1.13
N GLN A 210 -14.17 -8.77 -1.44
CA GLN A 210 -12.78 -8.92 -1.88
C GLN A 210 -11.90 -9.37 -0.71
N GLN A 211 -12.09 -8.76 0.46
CA GLN A 211 -11.40 -9.15 1.70
C GLN A 211 -11.68 -10.61 2.06
N VAL A 212 -12.96 -11.01 2.03
CA VAL A 212 -13.37 -12.39 2.30
C VAL A 212 -12.75 -13.37 1.30
N TRP A 213 -12.65 -12.98 0.03
CA TRP A 213 -12.03 -13.82 -0.99
C TRP A 213 -10.54 -14.06 -0.71
N PHE A 214 -9.77 -12.99 -0.41
CA PHE A 214 -8.35 -13.13 -0.08
C PHE A 214 -8.12 -13.92 1.20
N ILE A 215 -8.93 -13.71 2.24
CA ILE A 215 -8.84 -14.50 3.50
C ILE A 215 -9.07 -15.99 3.21
N LYS A 216 -10.06 -16.34 2.37
CA LYS A 216 -10.30 -17.73 2.00
C LYS A 216 -9.18 -18.35 1.19
N LEU A 217 -8.54 -17.57 0.33
CA LEU A 217 -7.45 -18.04 -0.53
C LEU A 217 -6.13 -18.19 0.24
N LEU A 218 -5.79 -17.20 1.08
CA LEU A 218 -4.43 -17.01 1.60
C LEU A 218 -4.29 -17.26 3.11
N GLY A 219 -5.41 -17.34 3.84
CA GLY A 219 -5.43 -17.43 5.30
C GLY A 219 -5.56 -16.07 5.98
#